data_AF-A0AA85IPL1-F1
#
_entry.id   AF-A0AA85IPL1-F1
#
_cell.length_a   1.000
_cell.length_b   1.000
_cell.length_c   1.000
_cell.angle_alpha   90.00
_cell.angle_beta   90.00
_cell.angle_gamma   90.00
#
_symmetry.space_group_name_H-M   'P 1'
#
loop_
_entity.id
_entity.type
_entity.pdbx_description
1 polymer ?
#
loop_
_entity_poly.entity_id
_entity_poly.type
_entity_poly.pdbx_seq_one_letter_code
_entity_poly.pdbx_strand_id
1 'polypeptide(L)'
;MFKKFDEKEDISCINNAKNSIVKAIRTRMSEDYGVDKEMVDQILPKKDVVKHVKCHEHVDLYADSEGEILFFRQREGPFIPSLKLLHKYPFILPHLQVDRGAIKHVLNGSNIMCPGLTSPGARMSEVSKESLVAIMAEGKKNALAVGVTLLSTDEILTINKGIGVENIHYLNDGLWRLKGPFSRAGIFSTLSKLQKFKKLTYILIAVCLFAVLHHVGKNRINVQNDLLIDVSDWRLGAIDSRVCPSWDHYDENSAFHRLAVLVPFRDRFTELQEFIPYLENFLNNQKVRHTFFIVNQVDDLRFNRGALLNVGALESVKAEVNGVVVETIVRQNSISRSAVQCLKLPHTNYLALHDVDLLPVDPALKYDIPPEFGPVHLIPHYLHPRYNFFKKYSGGVLIIRRSHYSLVGGMSNSFWGWGHEDDEFRRRIKLNGLKISTPINVTMGIKAFRHIHQEGQHTRDDKTYYSPEVVKLIRRPLGGLTTLNYTVVSRRVITVSGIPAVLINVELYCDSKNCKLKA
;
A
#
# COMPACT_ATOMS: atom_id res chain seq x y z
N MET A 1 -21.74 13.12 17.44
CA MET A 1 -21.18 12.97 18.81
C MET A 1 -19.80 13.62 18.96
N PHE A 2 -18.79 13.24 18.16
CA PHE A 2 -17.38 13.62 18.42
C PHE A 2 -16.85 14.87 17.71
N LYS A 3 -17.72 15.78 17.25
CA LYS A 3 -17.31 16.91 16.38
C LYS A 3 -16.25 17.81 17.01
N LYS A 4 -16.39 18.10 18.31
CA LYS A 4 -15.47 18.93 19.10
C LYS A 4 -14.57 18.12 20.05
N PHE A 5 -14.56 16.79 19.90
CA PHE A 5 -13.86 15.93 20.85
C PHE A 5 -12.35 16.17 20.80
N ASP A 6 -11.75 16.44 21.96
CA ASP A 6 -10.32 16.63 22.18
C ASP A 6 -9.80 15.68 23.27
N GLU A 7 -8.64 15.07 23.01
CA GLU A 7 -8.05 14.07 23.91
C GLU A 7 -7.78 14.62 25.31
N LYS A 8 -7.32 15.86 25.42
CA LYS A 8 -6.89 16.45 26.71
C LYS A 8 -8.07 16.96 27.51
N GLU A 9 -9.12 17.42 26.83
CA GLU A 9 -10.27 18.04 27.45
C GLU A 9 -11.37 17.03 27.80
N ASP A 10 -11.57 16.00 26.96
CA ASP A 10 -12.72 15.11 27.08
C ASP A 10 -12.40 13.77 27.75
N ILE A 11 -11.14 13.34 27.82
CA ILE A 11 -10.77 12.08 28.49
C ILE A 11 -10.56 12.32 29.99
N SER A 12 -11.45 11.73 30.80
CA SER A 12 -11.38 11.84 32.26
C SER A 12 -10.43 10.81 32.90
N CYS A 13 -10.50 9.55 32.46
CA CYS A 13 -9.65 8.49 32.98
C CYS A 13 -9.53 7.30 32.03
N ILE A 14 -8.44 6.55 32.17
CA ILE A 14 -8.16 5.35 31.40
C ILE A 14 -7.88 4.24 32.39
N ASN A 15 -8.66 3.15 32.32
CA ASN A 15 -8.52 1.95 33.14
C ASN A 15 -8.49 0.71 32.23
N ASN A 16 -8.25 -0.47 32.79
CA ASN A 16 -8.52 -1.71 32.07
C ASN A 16 -10.02 -2.01 32.12
N ALA A 17 -10.59 -2.45 31.00
CA ALA A 17 -11.97 -2.89 30.96
C ALA A 17 -12.16 -4.14 31.83
N LYS A 18 -13.28 -4.20 32.55
CA LYS A 18 -13.64 -5.39 33.33
C LYS A 18 -13.89 -6.56 32.38
N ASN A 19 -13.56 -7.79 32.79
CA ASN A 19 -13.84 -9.00 32.00
C ASN A 19 -15.32 -9.13 31.59
N SER A 20 -16.25 -8.66 32.43
CA SER A 20 -17.67 -8.62 32.10
C SER A 20 -17.97 -7.76 30.89
N ILE A 21 -17.30 -6.62 30.74
CA ILE A 21 -17.46 -5.69 29.62
C ILE A 21 -16.85 -6.30 28.35
N VAL A 22 -15.66 -6.88 28.44
CA VAL A 22 -15.01 -7.57 27.29
C VAL A 22 -15.88 -8.73 26.80
N LYS A 23 -16.44 -9.53 27.73
CA LYS A 23 -17.39 -10.59 27.40
C LYS A 23 -18.65 -10.03 26.74
N ALA A 24 -19.20 -8.92 27.26
CA ALA A 24 -20.37 -8.28 26.68
C ALA A 24 -20.11 -7.79 25.25
N ILE A 25 -18.98 -7.11 24.99
CA ILE A 25 -18.59 -6.68 23.62
C ILE A 25 -18.55 -7.90 22.69
N ARG A 26 -17.88 -8.97 23.10
CA ARG A 26 -17.76 -10.19 22.29
C ARG A 26 -19.09 -10.86 22.00
N THR A 27 -19.97 -10.96 22.99
CA THR A 27 -21.32 -11.53 22.82
C THR A 27 -22.14 -10.67 21.85
N ARG A 28 -22.13 -9.34 22.06
CA ARG A 28 -22.89 -8.41 21.22
C ARG A 28 -22.36 -8.35 19.78
N MET A 29 -21.07 -8.58 19.54
CA MET A 29 -20.56 -8.71 18.17
C MET A 29 -21.17 -9.90 17.41
N SER A 30 -21.39 -11.03 18.08
CA SER A 30 -22.05 -12.17 17.46
C SER A 30 -23.55 -11.98 17.33
N GLU A 31 -24.21 -11.38 18.34
CA GLU A 31 -25.66 -11.19 18.38
C GLU A 31 -26.14 -10.03 17.50
N ASP A 32 -25.53 -8.85 17.62
CA ASP A 32 -25.98 -7.63 16.95
C ASP A 32 -25.41 -7.50 15.54
N TYR A 33 -24.22 -8.05 15.29
CA TYR A 33 -23.48 -7.87 14.04
C TYR A 33 -23.27 -9.16 13.25
N GLY A 34 -23.75 -10.31 13.74
CA GLY A 34 -23.63 -11.59 13.06
C GLY A 34 -22.18 -12.05 12.84
N VAL A 35 -21.23 -11.56 13.64
CA VAL A 35 -19.81 -11.87 13.49
C VAL A 35 -19.52 -13.25 14.08
N ASP A 36 -18.91 -14.12 13.28
CA ASP A 36 -18.55 -15.47 13.72
C ASP A 36 -17.51 -15.45 14.85
N LYS A 37 -17.42 -16.57 15.56
CA LYS A 37 -16.57 -16.69 16.75
C LYS A 37 -15.08 -16.54 16.44
N GLU A 38 -14.64 -16.98 15.27
CA GLU A 38 -13.24 -16.91 14.85
C GLU A 38 -12.82 -15.45 14.62
N MET A 39 -13.71 -14.68 14.00
CA MET A 39 -13.49 -13.28 13.72
C MET A 39 -13.64 -12.40 14.96
N VAL A 40 -14.55 -12.72 15.89
CA VAL A 40 -14.55 -12.09 17.22
C VAL A 40 -13.23 -12.33 17.94
N ASP A 41 -12.63 -13.53 17.78
CA ASP A 41 -11.31 -13.84 18.33
C ASP A 41 -10.16 -13.08 17.63
N GLN A 42 -10.32 -12.70 16.36
CA GLN A 42 -9.37 -11.85 15.63
C GLN A 42 -9.48 -10.36 16.01
N ILE A 43 -10.71 -9.84 16.14
CA ILE A 43 -10.96 -8.43 16.46
C ILE A 43 -10.65 -8.14 17.92
N LEU A 44 -11.01 -9.06 18.83
CA LEU A 44 -10.85 -8.87 20.26
C LEU A 44 -10.30 -10.14 20.92
N PRO A 45 -9.00 -10.44 20.78
CA PRO A 45 -8.40 -11.66 21.30
C PRO A 45 -8.64 -11.84 22.81
N LYS A 46 -8.95 -13.05 23.25
CA LYS A 46 -9.28 -13.33 24.68
C LYS A 46 -8.16 -12.99 25.66
N LYS A 47 -6.91 -12.94 25.18
CA LYS A 47 -5.72 -12.68 25.98
C LYS A 47 -5.33 -11.21 26.01
N ASP A 48 -5.99 -10.38 25.20
CA ASP A 48 -5.66 -8.96 25.09
C ASP A 48 -6.31 -8.15 26.20
N VAL A 49 -5.56 -7.17 26.69
CA VAL A 49 -6.05 -6.22 27.69
C VAL A 49 -6.73 -5.08 26.95
N VAL A 50 -8.05 -5.02 27.07
CA VAL A 50 -8.87 -3.92 26.54
C VAL A 50 -8.81 -2.75 27.51
N LYS A 51 -8.45 -1.57 27.03
CA LYS A 51 -8.49 -0.32 27.80
C LYS A 51 -9.89 0.28 27.75
N HIS A 52 -10.42 0.64 28.90
CA HIS A 52 -11.64 1.42 29.06
C HIS A 52 -11.27 2.88 29.31
N VAL A 53 -11.51 3.72 28.31
CA VAL A 53 -11.28 5.17 28.33
C VAL A 53 -12.61 5.84 28.65
N LYS A 54 -12.75 6.41 29.84
CA LYS A 54 -13.95 7.17 30.21
C LYS A 54 -13.79 8.62 29.79
N CYS A 55 -14.78 9.13 29.08
CA CYS A 55 -14.85 10.49 28.62
C CYS A 55 -15.95 11.27 29.33
N HIS A 56 -15.93 12.59 29.17
CA HIS A 56 -17.04 13.46 29.54
C HIS A 56 -18.31 13.10 28.73
N GLU A 57 -19.45 13.66 29.14
CA GLU A 57 -20.76 13.42 28.50
C GLU A 57 -21.22 11.95 28.46
N HIS A 58 -20.74 11.13 29.41
CA HIS A 58 -21.05 9.71 29.54
C HIS A 58 -20.65 8.88 28.30
N VAL A 59 -19.54 9.23 27.66
CA VAL A 59 -18.97 8.44 26.57
C VAL A 59 -17.87 7.52 27.10
N ASP A 60 -17.94 6.24 26.74
CA ASP A 60 -16.93 5.23 27.02
C ASP A 60 -16.28 4.79 25.70
N LEU A 61 -14.96 4.79 25.62
CA LEU A 61 -14.20 4.20 24.51
C LEU A 61 -13.49 2.92 24.98
N TYR A 62 -13.38 1.95 24.07
CA TYR A 62 -12.72 0.67 24.30
C TYR A 62 -11.60 0.51 23.29
N ALA A 63 -10.37 0.56 23.79
CA ALA A 63 -9.17 0.46 22.98
C ALA A 63 -8.48 -0.89 23.16
N ASP A 64 -7.78 -1.35 22.12
CA ASP A 64 -6.90 -2.51 22.23
C ASP A 64 -5.62 -2.21 23.01
N SER A 65 -4.73 -3.21 23.07
CA SER A 65 -3.45 -3.10 23.77
C SER A 65 -2.50 -2.07 23.13
N GLU A 66 -2.65 -1.79 21.83
CA GLU A 66 -1.89 -0.81 21.06
C GLU A 66 -2.46 0.61 21.21
N GLY A 67 -3.67 0.73 21.75
CA GLY A 67 -4.37 2.01 21.98
C GLY A 67 -5.24 2.43 20.81
N GLU A 68 -5.58 1.54 19.88
CA GLU A 68 -6.54 1.79 18.82
C GLU A 68 -7.97 1.63 19.36
N ILE A 69 -8.83 2.63 19.17
CA ILE A 69 -10.23 2.55 19.60
C ILE A 69 -10.99 1.59 18.69
N LEU A 70 -11.48 0.49 19.26
CA LEU A 70 -12.27 -0.51 18.56
C LEU A 70 -13.77 -0.20 18.66
N PHE A 71 -14.24 0.09 19.87
CA PHE A 71 -15.66 0.35 20.15
C PHE A 71 -15.81 1.61 20.99
N PHE A 72 -16.98 2.24 20.90
CA PHE A 72 -17.41 3.28 21.82
C PHE A 72 -18.87 3.06 22.19
N ARG A 73 -19.28 3.63 23.32
CA ARG A 73 -20.65 3.55 23.82
C ARG A 73 -20.98 4.86 24.51
N GLN A 74 -22.21 5.32 24.38
CA GLN A 74 -22.72 6.44 25.17
C GLN A 74 -23.74 5.90 26.19
N ARG A 75 -23.56 6.24 27.47
CA ARG A 75 -24.38 5.74 28.60
C ARG A 75 -24.47 4.20 28.55
N GLU A 76 -25.66 3.64 28.73
CA GLU A 76 -25.92 2.19 28.64
C GLU A 76 -26.39 1.76 27.23
N GLY A 77 -25.95 2.46 26.19
CA GLY A 77 -26.27 2.15 24.79
C GLY A 77 -25.54 0.92 24.22
N PRO A 78 -25.66 0.65 22.92
CA PRO A 78 -24.94 -0.43 22.26
C PRO A 78 -23.43 -0.15 22.16
N PHE A 79 -22.63 -1.20 21.95
CA PHE A 79 -21.19 -1.07 21.66
C PHE A 79 -20.96 -0.77 20.20
N ILE A 80 -20.78 0.49 19.86
CA ILE A 80 -20.71 0.95 18.48
C ILE A 80 -19.28 0.78 17.95
N PRO A 81 -19.07 0.11 16.81
CA PRO A 81 -17.74 -0.03 16.23
C PRO A 81 -17.21 1.33 15.75
N SER A 82 -15.92 1.58 15.94
CA SER A 82 -15.26 2.78 15.41
C SER A 82 -15.14 2.72 13.89
N LEU A 83 -14.96 3.87 13.23
CA LEU A 83 -14.70 3.88 11.79
C LEU A 83 -13.40 3.14 11.43
N LYS A 84 -12.38 3.17 12.30
CA LYS A 84 -11.13 2.44 12.07
C LYS A 84 -11.37 0.93 12.10
N LEU A 85 -12.20 0.45 13.03
CA LEU A 85 -12.61 -0.96 13.06
C LEU A 85 -13.41 -1.33 11.81
N LEU A 86 -14.36 -0.48 11.39
CA LEU A 86 -15.15 -0.70 10.17
C LEU A 86 -14.30 -0.64 8.89
N HIS A 87 -13.23 0.15 8.84
CA HIS A 87 -12.33 0.16 7.68
C HIS A 87 -11.54 -1.14 7.56
N LYS A 88 -11.22 -1.80 8.68
CA LYS A 88 -10.60 -3.13 8.70
C LYS A 88 -11.62 -4.24 8.41
N TYR A 89 -12.84 -4.11 8.93
CA TYR A 89 -13.90 -5.12 8.84
C TYR A 89 -15.23 -4.48 8.39
N PRO A 90 -15.37 -4.15 7.09
CA PRO A 90 -16.48 -3.33 6.59
C PRO A 90 -17.85 -4.03 6.63
N PHE A 91 -17.88 -5.35 6.71
CA PHE A 91 -19.12 -6.14 6.70
C PHE A 91 -19.80 -6.25 8.07
N ILE A 92 -19.21 -5.71 9.15
CA ILE A 92 -19.77 -5.78 10.51
C ILE A 92 -21.10 -5.00 10.62
N LEU A 93 -21.28 -3.95 9.82
CA LEU A 93 -22.53 -3.19 9.77
C LEU A 93 -23.15 -3.22 8.38
N PRO A 94 -24.50 -3.19 8.28
CA PRO A 94 -25.19 -3.00 7.02
C PRO A 94 -24.85 -1.64 6.40
N HIS A 95 -24.81 -1.59 5.07
CA HIS A 95 -24.33 -0.43 4.30
C HIS A 95 -25.49 0.43 3.80
N LEU A 96 -25.43 1.73 4.09
CA LEU A 96 -26.26 2.77 3.49
C LEU A 96 -25.36 3.77 2.75
N GLN A 97 -25.34 3.69 1.43
CA GLN A 97 -24.57 4.55 0.55
C GLN A 97 -25.32 5.85 0.24
N VAL A 98 -24.67 6.98 0.49
CA VAL A 98 -25.15 8.31 0.10
C VAL A 98 -24.59 8.71 -1.26
N ASP A 99 -25.34 9.54 -2.00
CA ASP A 99 -24.84 10.12 -3.26
C ASP A 99 -23.72 11.14 -3.07
N ARG A 100 -23.06 11.48 -4.19
CA ARG A 100 -21.99 12.48 -4.26
C ARG A 100 -22.30 13.82 -3.62
N GLY A 101 -23.53 14.33 -3.74
CA GLY A 101 -23.94 15.62 -3.20
C GLY A 101 -23.95 15.61 -1.68
N ALA A 102 -24.38 14.51 -1.07
CA ALA A 102 -24.44 14.36 0.38
C ALA A 102 -23.05 14.18 1.04
N ILE A 103 -22.05 13.65 0.34
CA ILE A 103 -20.72 13.31 0.91
C ILE A 103 -20.11 14.48 1.69
N LYS A 104 -20.06 15.67 1.10
CA LYS A 104 -19.46 16.86 1.73
C LYS A 104 -20.17 17.21 3.05
N HIS A 105 -21.48 17.03 3.13
CA HIS A 105 -22.26 17.35 4.32
C HIS A 105 -21.97 16.36 5.44
N VAL A 106 -21.90 15.06 5.13
CA VAL A 106 -21.61 14.03 6.12
C VAL A 106 -20.19 14.17 6.67
N LEU A 107 -19.20 14.51 5.83
CA LEU A 107 -17.82 14.81 6.26
C LEU A 107 -17.72 16.05 7.17
N ASN A 108 -18.75 16.91 7.18
CA ASN A 108 -18.85 18.06 8.09
C ASN A 108 -19.71 17.76 9.34
N GLY A 109 -20.12 16.50 9.51
CA GLY A 109 -20.90 16.01 10.65
C GLY A 109 -22.41 16.23 10.55
N SER A 110 -22.95 16.47 9.35
CA SER A 110 -24.40 16.54 9.16
C SER A 110 -25.04 15.15 9.25
N ASN A 111 -26.30 15.12 9.69
CA ASN A 111 -27.16 13.95 9.60
C ASN A 111 -27.47 13.62 8.13
N ILE A 112 -27.81 12.36 7.88
CA ILE A 112 -28.10 11.89 6.52
C ILE A 112 -29.59 12.06 6.26
N MET A 113 -29.90 12.90 5.28
CA MET A 113 -31.26 13.19 4.86
C MET A 113 -31.77 12.07 3.94
N CYS A 114 -33.07 11.74 4.01
CA CYS A 114 -33.67 10.71 3.16
C CYS A 114 -33.39 10.90 1.66
N PRO A 115 -33.46 12.13 1.08
CA PRO A 115 -33.09 12.35 -0.33
C PRO A 115 -31.67 11.94 -0.69
N GLY A 116 -30.73 12.00 0.26
CA GLY A 116 -29.35 11.56 0.06
C GLY A 116 -29.19 10.05 -0.02
N LEU A 117 -30.22 9.29 0.35
CA LEU A 117 -30.27 7.82 0.40
C LEU A 117 -31.22 7.20 -0.64
N THR A 118 -31.99 8.03 -1.36
CA THR A 118 -32.96 7.59 -2.38
C THR A 118 -32.62 8.09 -3.79
N SER A 119 -31.55 8.87 -3.92
CA SER A 119 -31.07 9.40 -5.20
C SER A 119 -30.40 8.31 -6.07
N PRO A 120 -30.19 8.54 -7.39
CA PRO A 120 -29.65 7.52 -8.30
C PRO A 120 -28.26 6.96 -7.92
N GLY A 121 -27.51 7.67 -7.08
CA GLY A 121 -26.21 7.25 -6.56
C GLY A 121 -26.28 6.54 -5.20
N ALA A 122 -27.46 6.47 -4.58
CA ALA A 122 -27.64 5.87 -3.27
C ALA A 122 -27.93 4.37 -3.36
N ARG A 123 -27.55 3.64 -2.31
CA ARG A 123 -27.81 2.19 -2.15
C ARG A 123 -28.07 1.92 -0.68
N MET A 124 -29.08 1.13 -0.35
CA MET A 124 -29.37 0.81 1.04
C MET A 124 -29.50 -0.68 1.22
N SER A 125 -28.90 -1.19 2.29
CA SER A 125 -29.26 -2.48 2.85
C SER A 125 -30.63 -2.37 3.52
N GLU A 126 -31.39 -3.46 3.52
CA GLU A 126 -32.66 -3.52 4.23
C GLU A 126 -32.40 -3.56 5.73
N VAL A 127 -32.87 -2.55 6.46
CA VAL A 127 -32.68 -2.41 7.90
C VAL A 127 -33.93 -1.83 8.56
N SER A 128 -34.21 -2.24 9.79
CA SER A 128 -35.26 -1.63 10.61
C SER A 128 -34.83 -0.26 11.12
N LYS A 129 -35.78 0.52 11.62
CA LYS A 129 -35.51 1.69 12.45
C LYS A 129 -34.64 1.32 13.66
N GLU A 130 -33.83 2.26 14.15
CA GLU A 130 -32.88 2.12 15.26
C GLU A 130 -31.70 1.16 15.00
N SER A 131 -31.45 0.81 13.73
CA SER A 131 -30.32 -0.02 13.34
C SER A 131 -29.02 0.79 13.22
N LEU A 132 -27.91 0.20 13.66
CA LEU A 132 -26.58 0.73 13.38
C LEU A 132 -26.20 0.44 11.93
N VAL A 133 -25.72 1.47 11.23
CA VAL A 133 -25.38 1.40 9.81
C VAL A 133 -24.03 2.04 9.54
N ALA A 134 -23.31 1.48 8.57
CA ALA A 134 -22.14 2.11 7.97
C ALA A 134 -22.60 3.00 6.81
N ILE A 135 -22.27 4.28 6.86
CA ILE A 135 -22.57 5.24 5.81
C ILE A 135 -21.45 5.19 4.77
N MET A 136 -21.78 4.74 3.57
CA MET A 136 -20.85 4.60 2.45
C MET A 136 -20.95 5.82 1.54
N ALA A 137 -19.87 6.17 0.86
CA ALA A 137 -19.89 7.22 -0.16
C ALA A 137 -20.04 6.58 -1.54
N GLU A 138 -20.89 7.16 -2.38
CA GLU A 138 -20.95 6.79 -3.80
C GLU A 138 -19.54 6.81 -4.43
N GLY A 139 -19.11 5.65 -4.93
CA GLY A 139 -17.80 5.47 -5.55
C GLY A 139 -16.62 5.34 -4.58
N LYS A 140 -16.85 5.11 -3.28
CA LYS A 140 -15.82 4.85 -2.28
C LYS A 140 -16.03 3.50 -1.59
N LYS A 141 -14.92 2.84 -1.19
CA LYS A 141 -14.95 1.51 -0.55
C LYS A 141 -15.08 1.55 0.97
N ASN A 142 -14.70 2.66 1.61
CA ASN A 142 -14.69 2.78 3.06
C ASN A 142 -15.90 3.60 3.55
N ALA A 143 -16.41 3.24 4.73
CA ALA A 143 -17.42 4.01 5.41
C ALA A 143 -16.90 5.41 5.77
N LEU A 144 -17.69 6.44 5.53
CA LEU A 144 -17.37 7.81 5.91
C LEU A 144 -18.03 8.25 7.22
N ALA A 145 -19.04 7.52 7.68
CA ALA A 145 -19.66 7.69 8.97
C ALA A 145 -20.27 6.38 9.50
N VAL A 146 -20.52 6.36 10.80
CA VAL A 146 -21.39 5.41 11.48
C VAL A 146 -22.63 6.19 11.90
N GLY A 147 -23.80 5.59 11.70
CA GLY A 147 -25.08 6.22 12.00
C GLY A 147 -26.08 5.25 12.63
N VAL A 148 -27.15 5.82 13.16
CA VAL A 148 -28.33 5.08 13.64
C VAL A 148 -29.53 5.50 12.79
N THR A 149 -30.25 4.53 12.24
CA THR A 149 -31.43 4.81 11.42
C THR A 149 -32.56 5.39 12.28
N LEU A 150 -33.14 6.52 11.87
CA LEU A 150 -34.34 7.10 12.49
C LEU A 150 -35.63 6.59 11.83
N LEU A 151 -35.50 6.03 10.64
CA LEU A 151 -36.55 5.46 9.81
C LEU A 151 -36.05 4.12 9.24
N SER A 152 -36.93 3.15 9.04
CA SER A 152 -36.58 1.92 8.32
C SER A 152 -36.21 2.21 6.85
N THR A 153 -35.56 1.28 6.17
CA THR A 153 -35.24 1.44 4.74
C THR A 153 -36.49 1.72 3.91
N ASP A 154 -37.61 1.05 4.20
CA ASP A 154 -38.90 1.27 3.53
C ASP A 154 -39.49 2.65 3.80
N GLU A 155 -39.40 3.13 5.05
CA GLU A 155 -39.84 4.47 5.43
C GLU A 155 -38.97 5.55 4.78
N ILE A 156 -37.65 5.34 4.67
CA ILE A 156 -36.73 6.25 3.97
C ILE A 156 -37.12 6.38 2.49
N LEU A 157 -37.39 5.25 1.83
CA LEU A 157 -37.81 5.21 0.42
C LEU A 157 -39.18 5.89 0.22
N THR A 158 -40.13 5.64 1.12
CA THR A 158 -41.52 6.11 0.98
C THR A 158 -41.68 7.58 1.36
N ILE A 159 -41.12 8.00 2.50
CA ILE A 159 -41.25 9.37 3.01
C ILE A 159 -40.38 10.33 2.19
N ASN A 160 -39.15 9.89 1.87
CA ASN A 160 -38.13 10.64 1.13
C ASN A 160 -37.94 12.11 1.57
N LYS A 161 -38.15 12.39 2.86
CA LYS A 161 -38.06 13.73 3.46
C LYS A 161 -37.61 13.62 4.91
N GLY A 162 -36.85 14.61 5.37
CA GLY A 162 -36.34 14.64 6.75
C GLY A 162 -35.05 13.82 6.91
N ILE A 163 -34.69 13.57 8.17
CA ILE A 163 -33.47 12.84 8.53
C ILE A 163 -33.79 11.34 8.51
N GLY A 164 -33.06 10.58 7.70
CA GLY A 164 -33.16 9.12 7.66
C GLY A 164 -32.19 8.45 8.61
N VAL A 165 -30.99 9.01 8.78
CA VAL A 165 -29.95 8.47 9.68
C VAL A 165 -29.31 9.60 10.49
N GLU A 166 -29.26 9.41 11.80
CA GLU A 166 -28.49 10.27 12.70
C GLU A 166 -27.00 9.92 12.63
N ASN A 167 -26.15 10.92 12.42
CA ASN A 167 -24.71 10.74 12.31
C ASN A 167 -24.04 10.81 13.69
N ILE A 168 -23.38 9.72 14.11
CA ILE A 168 -22.79 9.61 15.45
C ILE A 168 -21.28 9.77 15.42
N HIS A 169 -20.60 9.18 14.44
CA HIS A 169 -19.14 9.21 14.27
C HIS A 169 -18.81 9.30 12.77
N TYR A 170 -17.96 10.24 12.36
CA TYR A 170 -17.64 10.47 10.96
C TYR A 170 -16.16 10.75 10.72
N LEU A 171 -15.70 10.57 9.48
CA LEU A 171 -14.32 10.87 9.10
C LEU A 171 -14.00 12.33 9.39
N ASN A 172 -12.83 12.56 9.99
CA ASN A 172 -12.38 13.87 10.46
C ASN A 172 -13.16 14.43 11.66
N ASP A 173 -13.90 13.64 12.42
CA ASP A 173 -14.31 14.05 13.77
C ASP A 173 -13.17 13.85 14.79
N GLY A 174 -13.39 14.25 16.04
CA GLY A 174 -12.37 14.17 17.09
C GLY A 174 -11.96 12.74 17.41
N LEU A 175 -12.91 11.79 17.41
CA LEU A 175 -12.62 10.36 17.64
C LEU A 175 -11.76 9.77 16.51
N TRP A 176 -12.03 10.14 15.25
CA TRP A 176 -11.22 9.71 14.09
C TRP A 176 -9.77 10.19 14.21
N ARG A 177 -9.59 11.44 14.65
CA ARG A 177 -8.26 12.07 14.79
C ARG A 177 -7.44 11.58 15.98
N LEU A 178 -8.03 10.88 16.94
CA LEU A 178 -7.28 10.32 18.06
C LEU A 178 -6.17 9.40 17.58
N LYS A 179 -4.95 9.67 18.03
CA LYS A 179 -3.75 8.86 17.80
C LYS A 179 -3.38 8.19 19.13
N GLY A 180 -3.29 6.86 19.18
CA GLY A 180 -2.75 6.17 20.35
C GLY A 180 -1.25 6.48 20.56
N PRO A 181 -0.66 6.28 21.77
CA PRO A 181 -1.17 5.50 22.90
C PRO A 181 -1.52 6.32 24.17
N PHE A 182 -2.68 5.99 24.78
CA PHE A 182 -3.21 6.62 25.99
C PHE A 182 -2.47 6.23 27.29
N SER A 183 -1.24 6.71 27.47
CA SER A 183 -0.47 6.60 28.73
C SER A 183 -0.33 7.97 29.41
N ARG A 184 -0.67 8.06 30.71
CA ARG A 184 -0.69 9.31 31.49
C ARG A 184 0.69 10.01 31.66
N ALA A 185 0.70 11.30 31.32
CA ALA A 185 1.29 12.49 31.98
C ALA A 185 2.82 12.64 32.24
N GLY A 186 3.40 13.73 31.70
CA GLY A 186 4.28 14.64 32.44
C GLY A 186 5.76 14.80 32.01
N ILE A 187 6.06 15.98 31.44
CA ILE A 187 7.33 16.75 31.53
C ILE A 187 8.53 16.29 30.65
N PHE A 188 9.19 17.32 30.10
CA PHE A 188 10.39 17.36 29.27
C PHE A 188 11.49 16.33 29.59
N SER A 189 12.28 16.10 28.54
CA SER A 189 13.68 15.65 28.49
C SER A 189 13.93 14.18 28.12
N THR A 190 14.66 14.06 27.00
CA THR A 190 15.72 13.08 26.71
C THR A 190 15.38 11.60 26.74
N LEU A 191 15.52 10.99 25.55
CA LEU A 191 16.32 9.77 25.33
C LEU A 191 16.44 8.86 26.55
N SER A 192 15.58 7.85 26.65
CA SER A 192 15.90 6.47 27.04
C SER A 192 14.66 5.71 27.51
N LYS A 193 14.74 4.38 27.40
CA LYS A 193 13.82 3.35 27.94
C LYS A 193 12.83 2.70 26.97
N LEU A 194 13.30 2.45 25.75
CA LEU A 194 13.23 1.10 25.17
C LEU A 194 14.05 0.14 26.06
N GLN A 195 13.47 -0.56 27.05
CA GLN A 195 14.18 -1.72 27.63
C GLN A 195 13.43 -2.74 28.51
N LYS A 196 12.09 -2.77 28.67
CA LYS A 196 11.49 -3.69 29.67
C LYS A 196 10.39 -4.68 29.28
N PHE A 197 9.99 -4.85 28.03
CA PHE A 197 8.99 -5.89 27.66
C PHE A 197 9.42 -6.80 26.50
N LYS A 198 10.60 -7.43 26.62
CA LYS A 198 11.06 -8.48 25.69
C LYS A 198 11.21 -9.88 26.31
N LYS A 199 10.51 -10.17 27.42
CA LYS A 199 10.70 -11.46 28.12
C LYS A 199 9.49 -12.38 28.26
N LEU A 200 8.31 -12.05 27.73
CA LEU A 200 7.13 -12.94 27.88
C LEU A 200 6.46 -13.43 26.59
N THR A 201 6.93 -13.01 25.42
CA THR A 201 6.43 -13.48 24.10
C THR A 201 7.21 -14.68 23.55
N TYR A 202 8.35 -15.04 24.14
CA TYR A 202 9.21 -16.13 23.67
C TYR A 202 8.75 -17.54 24.07
N ILE A 203 7.76 -17.67 24.96
CA ILE A 203 7.32 -18.98 25.46
C ILE A 203 6.08 -19.52 24.72
N LEU A 204 5.26 -18.66 24.08
CA LEU A 204 4.07 -19.12 23.34
C LEU A 204 4.30 -19.45 21.87
N ILE A 205 5.40 -18.99 21.26
CA ILE A 205 5.74 -19.30 19.87
C ILE A 205 6.39 -20.71 19.76
N ALA A 206 7.00 -21.21 20.84
CA ALA A 206 7.61 -22.54 20.87
C ALA A 206 6.59 -23.70 20.89
N VAL A 207 5.36 -23.46 21.36
CA VAL A 207 4.34 -24.52 21.49
C VAL A 207 3.54 -24.71 20.19
N CYS A 208 3.35 -23.67 19.39
CA CYS A 208 2.68 -23.78 18.08
C CYS A 208 3.57 -24.43 17.00
N LEU A 209 4.90 -24.43 17.17
CA LEU A 209 5.82 -25.10 16.24
C LEU A 209 5.87 -26.63 16.42
N PHE A 210 5.38 -27.17 17.53
CA PHE A 210 5.32 -28.63 17.74
C PHE A 210 4.05 -29.29 17.18
N ALA A 211 2.94 -28.54 17.04
CA ALA A 211 1.67 -29.11 16.55
C ALA A 211 1.57 -29.20 15.03
N VAL A 212 2.32 -28.38 14.28
CA VAL A 212 2.36 -28.45 12.81
C VAL A 212 3.24 -29.61 12.30
N LEU A 213 4.12 -30.16 13.15
CA LEU A 213 5.01 -31.28 12.80
C LEU A 213 4.37 -32.67 12.93
N HIS A 214 3.12 -32.79 13.42
CA HIS A 214 2.51 -34.10 13.68
C HIS A 214 1.36 -34.50 12.75
N HIS A 215 0.99 -33.67 11.75
CA HIS A 215 -0.09 -34.00 10.81
C HIS A 215 0.25 -33.89 9.31
N VAL A 216 1.51 -34.13 8.94
CA VAL A 216 1.87 -34.55 7.57
C VAL A 216 2.92 -35.66 7.66
N GLY A 217 2.46 -36.83 8.12
CA GLY A 217 3.19 -38.08 7.99
C GLY A 217 2.63 -38.88 6.81
N LYS A 218 3.51 -39.22 5.86
CA LYS A 218 3.32 -40.04 4.64
C LYS A 218 2.87 -39.30 3.38
N ASN A 219 3.81 -38.57 2.80
CA ASN A 219 4.25 -38.85 1.43
C ASN A 219 5.69 -38.36 1.29
N ARG A 220 6.65 -39.29 1.16
CA ARG A 220 8.01 -38.97 0.75
C ARG A 220 7.93 -38.51 -0.70
N ILE A 221 7.95 -37.21 -0.93
CA ILE A 221 8.38 -36.63 -2.20
C ILE A 221 9.69 -35.92 -1.88
N ASN A 222 10.78 -36.50 -2.39
CA ASN A 222 12.09 -35.86 -2.45
C ASN A 222 11.95 -34.67 -3.42
N VAL A 223 11.76 -33.46 -2.92
CA VAL A 223 11.84 -32.24 -3.73
C VAL A 223 13.13 -31.53 -3.35
N GLN A 224 14.08 -31.53 -4.27
CA GLN A 224 15.32 -30.77 -4.20
C GLN A 224 15.07 -29.29 -3.91
N ASN A 225 15.98 -28.68 -3.14
CA ASN A 225 16.09 -27.28 -2.74
C ASN A 225 16.33 -26.28 -3.90
N ASP A 226 15.71 -26.44 -5.07
CA ASP A 226 16.08 -25.70 -6.30
C ASP A 226 15.13 -24.55 -6.71
N LEU A 227 14.31 -24.00 -5.79
CA LEU A 227 13.26 -23.03 -6.14
C LEU A 227 13.38 -21.62 -5.52
N LEU A 228 14.37 -21.36 -4.67
CA LEU A 228 14.61 -20.00 -4.16
C LEU A 228 15.67 -19.32 -5.02
N ILE A 229 15.31 -18.22 -5.67
CA ILE A 229 16.28 -17.32 -6.26
C ILE A 229 17.13 -16.72 -5.15
N ASP A 230 18.44 -16.79 -5.34
CA ASP A 230 19.38 -16.72 -4.24
C ASP A 230 19.57 -15.28 -3.73
N VAL A 231 18.81 -14.95 -2.69
CA VAL A 231 18.99 -13.73 -1.89
C VAL A 231 20.35 -13.75 -1.18
N SER A 232 20.98 -14.92 -1.00
CA SER A 232 22.29 -15.02 -0.36
C SER A 232 23.44 -14.45 -1.20
N ASP A 233 23.20 -14.17 -2.49
CA ASP A 233 24.15 -13.48 -3.37
C ASP A 233 24.32 -11.98 -3.01
N TRP A 234 23.42 -11.41 -2.20
CA TRP A 234 23.54 -10.01 -1.76
C TRP A 234 24.67 -9.89 -0.74
N ARG A 235 25.73 -9.16 -1.10
CA ARG A 235 26.89 -8.99 -0.23
C ARG A 235 26.76 -7.71 0.57
N LEU A 236 26.65 -7.84 1.88
CA LEU A 236 26.76 -6.73 2.83
C LEU A 236 28.19 -6.68 3.38
N GLY A 237 28.78 -5.50 3.36
CA GLY A 237 30.05 -5.22 4.04
C GLY A 237 29.89 -5.28 5.56
N ALA A 238 30.98 -5.03 6.29
CA ALA A 238 30.95 -5.04 7.75
C ALA A 238 29.91 -4.04 8.32
N ILE A 239 29.29 -4.39 9.44
CA ILE A 239 28.36 -3.53 10.17
C ILE A 239 29.07 -2.22 10.56
N ASP A 240 28.38 -1.10 10.38
CA ASP A 240 28.89 0.27 10.58
C ASP A 240 30.11 0.62 9.70
N SER A 241 30.27 -0.07 8.57
CA SER A 241 31.30 0.19 7.58
C SER A 241 30.70 0.66 6.25
N ARG A 242 31.36 1.64 5.64
CA ARG A 242 31.09 2.10 4.28
C ARG A 242 31.91 1.36 3.23
N VAL A 243 32.78 0.45 3.67
CA VAL A 243 33.62 -0.34 2.77
C VAL A 243 32.79 -1.46 2.15
N CYS A 244 32.76 -1.48 0.82
CA CYS A 244 32.04 -2.47 0.05
C CYS A 244 32.83 -3.78 0.00
N PRO A 245 32.15 -4.94 0.07
CA PRO A 245 32.80 -6.23 -0.08
C PRO A 245 33.40 -6.35 -1.49
N SER A 246 34.55 -7.00 -1.59
CA SER A 246 35.16 -7.30 -2.89
C SER A 246 34.31 -8.29 -3.68
N TRP A 247 34.28 -8.08 -5.00
CA TRP A 247 33.70 -9.02 -5.96
C TRP A 247 34.83 -9.69 -6.73
N ASP A 248 34.95 -11.00 -6.55
CA ASP A 248 35.69 -11.82 -7.50
C ASP A 248 34.74 -12.07 -8.68
N HIS A 249 34.79 -11.20 -9.69
CA HIS A 249 33.90 -11.21 -10.86
C HIS A 249 34.03 -12.45 -11.77
N TYR A 250 34.75 -13.49 -11.34
CA TYR A 250 35.08 -14.67 -12.15
C TYR A 250 33.98 -15.74 -12.20
N ASP A 251 32.97 -15.69 -11.32
CA ASP A 251 31.98 -16.79 -11.17
C ASP A 251 30.55 -16.47 -11.62
N GLU A 252 30.25 -15.27 -12.12
CA GLU A 252 28.94 -15.01 -12.73
C GLU A 252 28.89 -15.61 -14.15
N ASN A 253 28.39 -16.84 -14.25
CA ASN A 253 28.11 -17.47 -15.53
C ASN A 253 27.12 -16.58 -16.33
N SER A 254 27.64 -15.95 -17.39
CA SER A 254 26.92 -15.01 -18.28
C SER A 254 25.64 -15.57 -18.92
N ALA A 255 25.41 -16.88 -18.83
CA ALA A 255 24.21 -17.57 -19.29
C ALA A 255 22.96 -17.27 -18.45
N PHE A 256 23.09 -16.78 -17.22
CA PHE A 256 21.94 -16.52 -16.34
C PHE A 256 21.65 -15.03 -16.23
N HIS A 257 20.56 -14.59 -16.85
CA HIS A 257 20.14 -13.20 -16.79
C HIS A 257 19.43 -12.88 -15.47
N ARG A 258 19.67 -11.67 -14.95
CA ARG A 258 19.00 -11.14 -13.76
C ARG A 258 18.22 -9.86 -14.08
N LEU A 259 17.03 -9.78 -13.52
CA LEU A 259 16.05 -8.70 -13.68
C LEU A 259 16.17 -7.67 -12.54
N ALA A 260 16.27 -6.39 -12.87
CA ALA A 260 15.99 -5.33 -11.90
C ALA A 260 14.51 -4.90 -12.03
N VAL A 261 13.71 -5.15 -10.99
CA VAL A 261 12.32 -4.68 -10.92
C VAL A 261 12.32 -3.27 -10.35
N LEU A 262 12.05 -2.28 -11.20
CA LEU A 262 12.05 -0.87 -10.84
C LEU A 262 10.61 -0.42 -10.57
N VAL A 263 10.34 0.00 -9.33
CA VAL A 263 9.01 0.39 -8.88
C VAL A 263 9.01 1.88 -8.51
N PRO A 264 8.41 2.76 -9.32
CA PRO A 264 8.23 4.16 -8.96
C PRO A 264 7.16 4.26 -7.88
N PHE A 265 7.47 4.95 -6.78
CA PHE A 265 6.70 4.81 -5.55
C PHE A 265 6.48 6.14 -4.83
N ARG A 266 5.26 6.34 -4.29
CA ARG A 266 4.90 7.34 -3.27
C ARG A 266 3.55 6.96 -2.68
N ASP A 267 3.46 6.83 -1.35
CA ASP A 267 2.21 6.61 -0.62
C ASP A 267 1.32 5.48 -1.17
N ARG A 268 1.92 4.31 -1.43
CA ARG A 268 1.25 3.08 -1.89
C ARG A 268 1.65 1.86 -1.06
N PHE A 269 1.75 2.04 0.26
CA PHE A 269 2.34 1.03 1.14
C PHE A 269 1.53 -0.28 1.14
N THR A 270 0.20 -0.20 1.14
CA THR A 270 -0.67 -1.38 1.08
C THR A 270 -0.44 -2.16 -0.21
N GLU A 271 -0.34 -1.47 -1.35
CA GLU A 271 -0.03 -2.09 -2.62
C GLU A 271 1.36 -2.71 -2.61
N LEU A 272 2.37 -2.04 -2.02
CA LEU A 272 3.72 -2.58 -1.91
C LEU A 272 3.79 -3.86 -1.07
N GLN A 273 3.03 -3.90 0.02
CA GLN A 273 2.95 -5.06 0.92
C GLN A 273 2.38 -6.29 0.21
N GLU A 274 1.46 -6.10 -0.73
CA GLU A 274 0.91 -7.17 -1.56
C GLU A 274 1.81 -7.48 -2.76
N PHE A 275 2.38 -6.45 -3.38
CA PHE A 275 3.16 -6.52 -4.61
C PHE A 275 4.40 -7.37 -4.50
N ILE A 276 5.27 -7.09 -3.50
CA ILE A 276 6.56 -7.77 -3.38
C ILE A 276 6.38 -9.29 -3.21
N PRO A 277 5.62 -9.80 -2.21
CA PRO A 277 5.47 -11.24 -2.04
C PRO A 277 4.75 -11.92 -3.20
N TYR A 278 3.78 -11.24 -3.81
CA TYR A 278 3.08 -11.79 -4.97
C TYR A 278 4.02 -11.93 -6.17
N LEU A 279 4.74 -10.86 -6.53
CA LEU A 279 5.60 -10.85 -7.70
C LEU A 279 6.84 -11.72 -7.50
N GLU A 280 7.43 -11.76 -6.31
CA GLU A 280 8.52 -12.70 -5.97
C GLU A 280 8.10 -14.15 -6.27
N ASN A 281 6.94 -14.58 -5.76
CA ASN A 281 6.43 -15.93 -6.02
C ASN A 281 6.19 -16.17 -7.53
N PHE A 282 5.62 -15.19 -8.22
CA PHE A 282 5.38 -15.27 -9.66
C PHE A 282 6.68 -15.42 -10.46
N LEU A 283 7.72 -14.65 -10.12
CA LEU A 283 9.03 -14.68 -10.77
C LEU A 283 9.82 -15.96 -10.42
N ASN A 284 9.75 -16.44 -9.17
CA ASN A 284 10.35 -17.69 -8.75
C ASN A 284 9.76 -18.90 -9.49
N ASN A 285 8.44 -18.92 -9.71
CA ASN A 285 7.79 -19.95 -10.52
C ASN A 285 8.26 -19.93 -11.99
N GLN A 286 8.79 -18.80 -12.46
CA GLN A 286 9.41 -18.67 -13.79
C GLN A 286 10.93 -18.84 -13.78
N LYS A 287 11.54 -19.05 -12.61
CA LYS A 287 12.99 -19.11 -12.41
C LYS A 287 13.72 -17.83 -12.86
N VAL A 288 13.06 -16.68 -12.78
CA VAL A 288 13.59 -15.37 -13.20
C VAL A 288 14.35 -14.73 -12.06
N ARG A 289 15.69 -14.77 -12.07
CA ARG A 289 16.51 -14.14 -11.01
C ARG A 289 16.22 -12.64 -10.96
N HIS A 290 15.97 -12.07 -9.78
CA HIS A 290 15.53 -10.69 -9.70
C HIS A 290 15.98 -9.94 -8.44
N THR A 291 15.89 -8.61 -8.50
CA THR A 291 16.09 -7.68 -7.39
C THR A 291 15.05 -6.56 -7.46
N PHE A 292 14.38 -6.27 -6.34
CA PHE A 292 13.43 -5.17 -6.23
C PHE A 292 14.10 -3.85 -5.84
N PHE A 293 13.84 -2.80 -6.62
CA PHE A 293 14.22 -1.42 -6.33
C PHE A 293 12.96 -0.56 -6.22
N ILE A 294 12.65 -0.11 -5.00
CA ILE A 294 11.51 0.77 -4.71
C ILE A 294 12.04 2.21 -4.69
N VAL A 295 11.69 2.98 -5.72
CA VAL A 295 12.16 4.35 -5.87
C VAL A 295 11.10 5.30 -5.33
N ASN A 296 11.29 5.71 -4.08
CA ASN A 296 10.33 6.51 -3.32
C ASN A 296 10.58 8.00 -3.48
N GLN A 297 9.65 8.72 -4.10
CA GLN A 297 9.71 10.17 -4.27
C GLN A 297 9.28 10.87 -2.97
N VAL A 298 10.23 11.51 -2.29
CA VAL A 298 9.99 12.15 -0.98
C VAL A 298 9.90 13.68 -1.02
N ASP A 299 10.18 14.30 -2.17
CA ASP A 299 9.90 15.72 -2.39
C ASP A 299 8.38 16.00 -2.48
N ASP A 300 8.00 17.28 -2.32
CA ASP A 300 6.61 17.74 -2.40
C ASP A 300 6.14 18.04 -3.84
N LEU A 301 6.94 17.71 -4.86
CA LEU A 301 6.54 17.95 -6.25
C LEU A 301 5.50 16.91 -6.68
N ARG A 302 4.80 17.18 -7.80
CA ARG A 302 3.91 16.20 -8.42
C ARG A 302 4.66 14.91 -8.74
N PHE A 303 3.96 13.78 -8.74
CA PHE A 303 4.60 12.48 -8.96
C PHE A 303 5.19 12.41 -10.38
N ASN A 304 6.43 11.93 -10.51
CA ASN A 304 7.13 11.85 -11.79
C ASN A 304 7.64 10.43 -12.05
N ARG A 305 6.78 9.60 -12.64
CA ARG A 305 7.04 8.19 -12.91
C ARG A 305 8.31 7.97 -13.76
N GLY A 306 8.46 8.74 -14.85
CA GLY A 306 9.58 8.60 -15.77
C GLY A 306 10.94 8.91 -15.11
N ALA A 307 11.01 10.00 -14.35
CA ALA A 307 12.22 10.36 -13.63
C ALA A 307 12.59 9.33 -12.54
N LEU A 308 11.61 8.80 -11.80
CA LEU A 308 11.86 7.77 -10.79
C LEU A 308 12.37 6.46 -11.41
N LEU A 309 11.85 6.07 -12.57
CA LEU A 309 12.36 4.90 -13.30
C LEU A 309 13.80 5.11 -13.79
N ASN A 310 14.15 6.33 -14.25
CA ASN A 310 15.54 6.69 -14.57
C ASN A 310 16.44 6.61 -13.32
N VAL A 311 15.98 7.11 -12.16
CA VAL A 311 16.71 7.00 -10.88
C VAL A 311 16.96 5.53 -10.55
N GLY A 312 15.93 4.69 -10.61
CA GLY A 312 16.05 3.26 -10.34
C GLY A 312 17.06 2.56 -11.26
N ALA A 313 17.06 2.93 -12.55
CA ALA A 313 18.00 2.38 -13.53
C ALA A 313 19.46 2.76 -13.21
N LEU A 314 19.72 4.00 -12.76
CA LEU A 314 21.07 4.46 -12.39
C LEU A 314 21.52 3.91 -11.04
N GLU A 315 20.65 3.94 -10.03
CA GLU A 315 20.98 3.51 -8.67
C GLU A 315 21.20 2.00 -8.57
N SER A 316 20.47 1.21 -9.36
CA SER A 316 20.72 -0.23 -9.47
C SER A 316 22.14 -0.51 -10.02
N VAL A 317 22.57 0.20 -11.08
CA VAL A 317 23.96 0.07 -11.58
C VAL A 317 24.99 0.48 -10.53
N LYS A 318 24.74 1.55 -9.75
CA LYS A 318 25.66 1.95 -8.67
C LYS A 318 25.80 0.85 -7.61
N ALA A 319 24.69 0.25 -7.20
CA ALA A 319 24.67 -0.85 -6.24
C ALA A 319 25.41 -2.09 -6.75
N GLU A 320 25.41 -2.31 -8.07
CA GLU A 320 26.11 -3.41 -8.73
C GLU A 320 27.60 -3.13 -8.93
N VAL A 321 27.98 -1.95 -9.45
CA VAL A 321 29.36 -1.64 -9.88
C VAL A 321 30.23 -1.09 -8.74
N ASN A 322 29.69 -0.23 -7.89
CA ASN A 322 30.46 0.38 -6.80
C ASN A 322 30.03 -0.16 -5.42
N GLY A 323 28.81 -0.69 -5.33
CA GLY A 323 28.14 -0.85 -4.06
C GLY A 323 27.57 0.48 -3.58
N VAL A 324 26.55 0.40 -2.74
CA VAL A 324 25.86 1.56 -2.16
C VAL A 324 25.75 1.41 -0.66
N VAL A 325 26.00 2.50 0.07
CA VAL A 325 25.76 2.51 1.51
C VAL A 325 24.25 2.50 1.76
N VAL A 326 23.80 1.53 2.56
CA VAL A 326 22.42 1.34 2.96
C VAL A 326 22.29 1.40 4.48
N GLU A 327 21.16 1.90 4.94
CA GLU A 327 20.71 1.72 6.32
C GLU A 327 20.05 0.35 6.46
N THR A 328 20.45 -0.38 7.49
CA THR A 328 19.91 -1.69 7.85
C THR A 328 19.46 -1.67 9.31
N ILE A 329 18.44 -2.46 9.62
CA ILE A 329 18.02 -2.66 11.02
C ILE A 329 18.72 -3.92 11.52
N VAL A 330 19.72 -3.74 12.37
CA VAL A 330 20.44 -4.85 12.99
C VAL A 330 19.79 -5.18 14.33
N ARG A 331 19.47 -6.47 14.53
CA ARG A 331 19.00 -6.99 15.81
C ARG A 331 20.17 -7.60 16.57
N GLN A 332 20.62 -6.94 17.64
CA GLN A 332 21.59 -7.48 18.59
C GLN A 332 20.94 -7.54 19.97
N ASN A 333 21.00 -8.70 20.64
CA ASN A 333 20.55 -8.86 22.03
C ASN A 333 19.16 -8.25 22.32
N SER A 334 18.20 -8.48 21.43
CA SER A 334 16.85 -7.95 21.57
C SER A 334 16.74 -6.42 21.50
N ILE A 335 17.70 -5.71 20.92
CA ILE A 335 17.61 -4.28 20.59
C ILE A 335 17.78 -4.13 19.07
N SER A 336 16.86 -3.39 18.45
CA SER A 336 16.97 -3.03 17.03
C SER A 336 17.70 -1.69 16.95
N ARG A 337 18.83 -1.64 16.25
CA ARG A 337 19.53 -0.39 15.96
C ARG A 337 19.65 -0.19 14.46
N SER A 338 19.62 1.06 14.02
CA SER A 338 20.02 1.40 12.66
C SER A 338 21.55 1.28 12.57
N ALA A 339 22.02 0.53 11.58
CA ALA A 339 23.43 0.45 11.22
C ALA A 339 23.58 0.81 9.74
N VAL A 340 24.78 1.21 9.35
CA VAL A 340 25.13 1.41 7.94
C VAL A 340 26.01 0.28 7.46
N GLN A 341 25.75 -0.21 6.26
CA GLN A 341 26.59 -1.20 5.58
C GLN A 341 26.69 -0.81 4.12
N CYS A 342 27.82 -1.09 3.47
CA CYS A 342 27.82 -1.09 2.02
C CYS A 342 27.16 -2.37 1.50
N LEU A 343 26.08 -2.21 0.75
CA LEU A 343 25.42 -3.25 -0.01
C LEU A 343 25.98 -3.28 -1.42
N LYS A 344 26.36 -4.47 -1.87
CA LYS A 344 26.85 -4.69 -3.22
C LYS A 344 26.04 -5.84 -3.84
N LEU A 345 25.42 -5.55 -4.98
CA LEU A 345 24.42 -6.42 -5.60
C LEU A 345 24.97 -7.13 -6.84
N PRO A 346 24.43 -8.32 -7.18
CA PRO A 346 24.74 -9.01 -8.43
C PRO A 346 24.28 -8.21 -9.64
N HIS A 347 25.01 -8.34 -10.75
CA HIS A 347 24.70 -7.61 -11.98
C HIS A 347 23.33 -7.98 -12.52
N THR A 348 22.61 -6.99 -13.06
CA THR A 348 21.34 -7.21 -13.75
C THR A 348 21.47 -6.83 -15.22
N ASN A 349 20.83 -7.59 -16.11
CA ASN A 349 20.98 -7.42 -17.57
C ASN A 349 19.81 -6.61 -18.16
N TYR A 350 18.66 -6.64 -17.48
CA TYR A 350 17.43 -6.06 -17.98
C TYR A 350 16.54 -5.56 -16.85
N LEU A 351 15.58 -4.70 -17.21
CA LEU A 351 14.75 -3.91 -16.31
C LEU A 351 13.28 -4.27 -16.53
N ALA A 352 12.51 -4.33 -15.44
CA ALA A 352 11.05 -4.25 -15.49
C ALA A 352 10.65 -2.88 -14.94
N LEU A 353 10.10 -2.03 -15.81
CA LEU A 353 9.49 -0.76 -15.44
C LEU A 353 8.08 -1.07 -14.96
N HIS A 354 7.87 -1.10 -13.64
CA HIS A 354 6.73 -1.80 -13.07
C HIS A 354 5.90 -0.91 -12.14
N ASP A 355 4.61 -0.73 -12.45
CA ASP A 355 3.69 -0.11 -11.51
C ASP A 355 3.43 -1.04 -10.31
N VAL A 356 3.43 -0.49 -9.10
CA VAL A 356 3.25 -1.25 -7.85
C VAL A 356 1.86 -1.90 -7.73
N ASP A 357 0.87 -1.39 -8.48
CA ASP A 357 -0.53 -1.80 -8.37
C ASP A 357 -0.98 -2.80 -9.44
N LEU A 358 -0.09 -3.25 -10.32
CA LEU A 358 -0.39 -4.25 -11.36
C LEU A 358 0.24 -5.60 -11.00
N LEU A 359 -0.58 -6.65 -10.89
CA LEU A 359 -0.11 -7.98 -10.53
C LEU A 359 -0.40 -8.98 -11.65
N PRO A 360 0.62 -9.65 -12.23
CA PRO A 360 0.43 -10.61 -13.31
C PRO A 360 -0.21 -11.90 -12.78
N VAL A 361 -1.32 -12.33 -13.39
CA VAL A 361 -2.07 -13.53 -12.99
C VAL A 361 -1.86 -14.67 -13.98
N ASP A 362 -1.83 -14.36 -15.28
CA ASP A 362 -1.68 -15.39 -16.32
C ASP A 362 -0.22 -15.88 -16.39
N PRO A 363 0.05 -17.18 -16.23
CA PRO A 363 1.41 -17.73 -16.27
C PRO A 363 2.10 -17.62 -17.64
N ALA A 364 1.37 -17.26 -18.71
CA ALA A 364 1.92 -16.94 -20.02
C ALA A 364 2.63 -15.57 -20.05
N LEU A 365 2.43 -14.72 -19.04
CA LEU A 365 3.15 -13.44 -18.90
C LEU A 365 4.59 -13.68 -18.44
N LYS A 366 5.52 -13.73 -19.39
CA LYS A 366 6.93 -14.04 -19.13
C LYS A 366 7.76 -12.82 -18.78
N TYR A 367 8.46 -12.89 -17.64
CA TYR A 367 9.39 -11.86 -17.18
C TYR A 367 10.86 -12.17 -17.55
N ASP A 368 11.06 -13.01 -18.56
CA ASP A 368 12.38 -13.35 -19.09
C ASP A 368 13.07 -12.14 -19.73
N ILE A 369 14.36 -12.30 -20.02
CA ILE A 369 15.09 -11.31 -20.81
C ILE A 369 14.32 -11.04 -22.12
N PRO A 370 14.08 -9.79 -22.51
CA PRO A 370 13.36 -9.49 -23.74
C PRO A 370 14.17 -9.98 -24.96
N PRO A 371 13.64 -9.97 -26.19
CA PRO A 371 14.41 -10.32 -27.40
C PRO A 371 15.30 -9.17 -27.90
N GLU A 372 16.38 -9.47 -28.62
CA GLU A 372 17.36 -8.46 -29.09
C GLU A 372 16.74 -7.35 -29.94
N PHE A 373 15.62 -7.60 -30.61
CA PHE A 373 14.97 -6.59 -31.44
C PHE A 373 14.26 -5.48 -30.64
N GLY A 374 14.01 -5.67 -29.34
CA GLY A 374 13.37 -4.64 -28.52
C GLY A 374 12.63 -5.13 -27.28
N PRO A 375 11.97 -4.20 -26.57
CA PRO A 375 11.32 -4.47 -25.29
C PRO A 375 10.00 -5.25 -25.44
N VAL A 376 9.53 -5.82 -24.33
CA VAL A 376 8.23 -6.50 -24.21
C VAL A 376 7.30 -5.65 -23.35
N HIS A 377 6.17 -5.22 -23.90
CA HIS A 377 5.09 -4.57 -23.15
C HIS A 377 4.14 -5.64 -22.62
N LEU A 378 4.22 -5.94 -21.33
CA LEU A 378 3.53 -7.07 -20.72
C LEU A 378 2.02 -6.87 -20.57
N ILE A 379 1.57 -5.62 -20.47
CA ILE A 379 0.14 -5.29 -20.29
C ILE A 379 -0.37 -4.37 -21.41
N PRO A 380 -0.41 -4.83 -22.67
CA PRO A 380 -1.04 -4.07 -23.76
C PRO A 380 -2.51 -3.81 -23.46
N HIS A 381 -3.10 -2.83 -24.17
CA HIS A 381 -4.48 -2.40 -23.94
C HIS A 381 -5.46 -3.58 -23.77
N TYR A 382 -5.45 -4.56 -24.67
CA TYR A 382 -6.36 -5.70 -24.63
C TYR A 382 -6.23 -6.62 -23.40
N LEU A 383 -5.15 -6.51 -22.61
CA LEU A 383 -4.98 -7.17 -21.31
C LEU A 383 -5.18 -6.22 -20.13
N HIS A 384 -5.25 -4.92 -20.36
CA HIS A 384 -5.33 -3.94 -19.29
C HIS A 384 -6.77 -3.78 -18.77
N PRO A 385 -7.03 -3.95 -17.45
CA PRO A 385 -8.40 -3.90 -16.91
C PRO A 385 -9.09 -2.54 -17.08
N ARG A 386 -8.33 -1.43 -16.96
CA ARG A 386 -8.85 -0.06 -17.17
C ARG A 386 -8.67 0.56 -18.55
N TYR A 387 -7.59 0.27 -19.29
CA TYR A 387 -7.23 0.96 -20.53
C TYR A 387 -7.46 0.11 -21.79
N ASN A 388 -8.36 -0.87 -21.72
CA ASN A 388 -8.66 -1.77 -22.83
C ASN A 388 -9.22 -1.10 -24.09
N PHE A 389 -9.73 0.12 -23.98
CA PHE A 389 -10.20 0.92 -25.11
C PHE A 389 -9.07 1.72 -25.80
N PHE A 390 -7.94 1.95 -25.13
CA PHE A 390 -6.87 2.81 -25.65
C PHE A 390 -5.82 1.99 -26.41
N LYS A 391 -6.04 1.75 -27.71
CA LYS A 391 -5.17 0.91 -28.56
C LYS A 391 -3.67 1.26 -28.55
N LYS A 392 -3.32 2.50 -28.24
CA LYS A 392 -1.94 2.99 -28.22
C LYS A 392 -1.25 2.88 -26.87
N TYR A 393 -1.96 2.44 -25.82
CA TYR A 393 -1.46 2.29 -24.46
C TYR A 393 -0.10 1.59 -24.40
N SER A 394 0.83 2.17 -23.65
CA SER A 394 2.18 1.64 -23.40
C SER A 394 2.64 1.72 -21.94
N GLY A 395 1.70 1.98 -21.01
CA GLY A 395 2.01 2.06 -19.59
C GLY A 395 1.98 0.74 -18.84
N GLY A 396 2.05 0.82 -17.51
CA GLY A 396 1.91 -0.33 -16.62
C GLY A 396 3.22 -1.09 -16.43
N VAL A 397 3.44 -2.11 -17.25
CA VAL A 397 4.60 -3.01 -17.14
C VAL A 397 5.31 -3.18 -18.47
N LEU A 398 6.56 -2.74 -18.55
CA LEU A 398 7.43 -2.89 -19.72
C LEU A 398 8.77 -3.50 -19.31
N ILE A 399 9.21 -4.54 -20.02
CA ILE A 399 10.51 -5.18 -19.83
C ILE A 399 11.46 -4.77 -20.93
N ILE A 400 12.67 -4.31 -20.56
CA ILE A 400 13.65 -3.76 -21.50
C ILE A 400 15.09 -4.11 -21.07
N ARG A 401 15.96 -4.49 -22.02
CA ARG A 401 17.41 -4.63 -21.75
C ARG A 401 17.98 -3.31 -21.23
N ARG A 402 18.97 -3.38 -20.33
CA ARG A 402 19.71 -2.18 -19.91
C ARG A 402 20.33 -1.45 -21.09
N SER A 403 20.94 -2.19 -22.03
CA SER A 403 21.52 -1.63 -23.25
C SER A 403 20.50 -0.84 -24.08
N HIS A 404 19.29 -1.37 -24.23
CA HIS A 404 18.20 -0.67 -24.93
C HIS A 404 17.69 0.54 -24.16
N TYR A 405 17.57 0.46 -22.83
CA TYR A 405 17.16 1.59 -21.99
C TYR A 405 18.15 2.75 -22.08
N SER A 406 19.46 2.44 -22.02
CA SER A 406 20.53 3.41 -22.24
C SER A 406 20.54 3.97 -23.66
N LEU A 407 20.36 3.13 -24.69
CA LEU A 407 20.32 3.53 -26.09
C LEU A 407 19.24 4.60 -26.36
N VAL A 408 18.05 4.43 -25.79
CA VAL A 408 16.94 5.39 -25.97
C VAL A 408 17.06 6.61 -25.04
N GLY A 409 18.11 6.69 -24.22
CA GLY A 409 18.33 7.77 -23.25
C GLY A 409 17.37 7.73 -22.06
N GLY A 410 16.80 6.57 -21.73
CA GLY A 410 15.77 6.40 -20.70
C GLY A 410 14.47 7.14 -20.98
N MET A 411 13.67 7.34 -19.93
CA MET A 411 12.40 8.06 -20.00
C MET A 411 12.60 9.58 -19.93
N SER A 412 11.64 10.37 -20.39
CA SER A 412 11.63 11.82 -20.16
C SER A 412 11.53 12.16 -18.66
N ASN A 413 12.20 13.23 -18.23
CA ASN A 413 12.14 13.74 -16.86
C ASN A 413 11.05 14.81 -16.67
N SER A 414 10.34 15.19 -17.72
CA SER A 414 9.51 16.41 -17.74
C SER A 414 8.01 16.15 -17.59
N PHE A 415 7.59 14.91 -17.36
CA PHE A 415 6.19 14.55 -17.13
C PHE A 415 5.88 14.52 -15.64
N TRP A 416 5.29 15.62 -15.16
CA TRP A 416 4.88 15.80 -13.77
C TRP A 416 3.36 15.63 -13.65
N GLY A 417 2.93 14.65 -12.85
CA GLY A 417 1.55 14.18 -12.78
C GLY A 417 1.29 12.96 -13.65
N TRP A 418 0.03 12.60 -13.81
CA TRP A 418 -0.39 11.40 -14.54
C TRP A 418 -0.42 11.63 -16.07
N GLY A 419 0.24 10.72 -16.82
CA GLY A 419 0.06 10.50 -18.26
C GLY A 419 1.10 11.10 -19.19
N HIS A 420 1.09 10.60 -20.44
CA HIS A 420 1.92 10.95 -21.60
C HIS A 420 3.41 10.56 -21.54
N GLU A 421 3.95 10.25 -20.37
CA GLU A 421 5.32 9.77 -20.20
C GLU A 421 5.55 8.42 -20.91
N ASP A 422 4.55 7.53 -20.84
CA ASP A 422 4.61 6.21 -21.48
C ASP A 422 4.48 6.31 -23.00
N ASP A 423 3.66 7.25 -23.48
CA ASP A 423 3.47 7.51 -24.92
C ASP A 423 4.75 8.10 -25.54
N GLU A 424 5.40 9.01 -24.81
CA GLU A 424 6.68 9.58 -25.18
C GLU A 424 7.77 8.51 -25.20
N PHE A 425 7.87 7.69 -24.16
CA PHE A 425 8.87 6.63 -24.09
C PHE A 425 8.68 5.59 -25.21
N ARG A 426 7.43 5.20 -25.50
CA ARG A 426 7.10 4.35 -26.66
C ARG A 426 7.64 4.94 -27.97
N ARG A 427 7.56 6.26 -28.13
CA ARG A 427 8.10 6.95 -29.31
C ARG A 427 9.63 6.93 -29.34
N ARG A 428 10.32 7.15 -28.21
CA ARG A 428 11.80 7.03 -28.14
C ARG A 428 12.29 5.67 -28.59
N ILE A 429 11.62 4.60 -28.12
CA ILE A 429 11.95 3.22 -28.48
C ILE A 429 11.83 3.02 -30.00
N LYS A 430 10.72 3.45 -30.59
CA LYS A 430 10.49 3.31 -32.04
C LYS A 430 11.45 4.14 -32.88
N LEU A 431 11.78 5.36 -32.45
CA LEU A 431 12.71 6.24 -33.16
C LEU A 431 14.14 5.69 -33.19
N ASN A 432 14.52 4.87 -32.20
CA ASN A 432 15.80 4.17 -32.16
C ASN A 432 15.73 2.77 -32.81
N GLY A 433 14.73 2.50 -33.65
CA GLY A 433 14.65 1.27 -34.43
C GLY A 433 14.22 0.02 -33.65
N LEU A 434 13.91 0.14 -32.36
CA LEU A 434 13.50 -0.99 -31.53
C LEU A 434 12.02 -1.32 -31.72
N LYS A 435 11.69 -2.61 -31.75
CA LYS A 435 10.31 -3.12 -31.88
C LYS A 435 9.76 -3.53 -30.51
N ILE A 436 8.66 -2.90 -30.13
CA ILE A 436 7.92 -3.27 -28.91
C ILE A 436 7.05 -4.49 -29.24
N SER A 437 7.32 -5.60 -28.58
CA SER A 437 6.50 -6.82 -28.65
C SER A 437 5.51 -6.88 -27.48
N THR A 438 4.52 -7.75 -27.58
CA THR A 438 3.55 -8.04 -26.52
C THR A 438 3.53 -9.54 -26.24
N PRO A 439 3.08 -9.99 -25.06
CA PRO A 439 2.90 -11.40 -24.75
C PRO A 439 2.09 -12.14 -25.81
N ILE A 440 2.48 -13.40 -26.05
CA ILE A 440 1.74 -14.35 -26.88
C ILE A 440 1.12 -15.41 -25.98
N ASN A 441 0.07 -16.08 -26.44
CA ASN A 441 -0.60 -17.19 -25.74
C ASN A 441 -1.19 -16.82 -24.35
N VAL A 442 -1.46 -15.54 -24.10
CA VAL A 442 -2.22 -15.11 -22.92
C VAL A 442 -3.68 -15.45 -23.14
N THR A 443 -4.27 -16.20 -22.21
CA THR A 443 -5.64 -16.75 -22.35
C THR A 443 -6.65 -16.04 -21.46
N MET A 444 -6.20 -15.39 -20.39
CA MET A 444 -7.07 -14.75 -19.40
C MET A 444 -7.62 -13.38 -19.84
N GLY A 445 -7.19 -12.84 -20.98
CA GLY A 445 -7.61 -11.52 -21.47
C GLY A 445 -7.40 -10.42 -20.43
N ILE A 446 -8.43 -9.61 -20.15
CA ILE A 446 -8.36 -8.52 -19.16
C ILE A 446 -8.12 -9.00 -17.70
N LYS A 447 -8.31 -10.30 -17.42
CA LYS A 447 -8.02 -10.91 -16.12
C LYS A 447 -6.56 -11.36 -15.99
N ALA A 448 -5.77 -11.23 -17.05
CA ALA A 448 -4.35 -11.57 -17.03
C ALA A 448 -3.55 -10.69 -16.06
N PHE A 449 -4.06 -9.51 -15.72
CA PHE A 449 -3.54 -8.66 -14.66
C PHE A 449 -4.63 -8.31 -13.66
N ARG A 450 -4.27 -8.36 -12.38
CA ARG A 450 -5.07 -7.81 -11.30
C ARG A 450 -4.57 -6.40 -10.98
N HIS A 451 -5.44 -5.42 -11.13
CA HIS A 451 -5.15 -4.04 -10.76
C HIS A 451 -5.61 -3.78 -9.33
N ILE A 452 -4.69 -3.82 -8.37
CA ILE A 452 -4.95 -3.61 -6.93
C ILE A 452 -5.06 -2.13 -6.55
N HIS A 453 -5.40 -1.30 -7.53
CA HIS A 453 -5.55 0.12 -7.33
C HIS A 453 -6.86 0.45 -6.62
N GLN A 454 -6.73 1.03 -5.42
CA GLN A 454 -7.86 1.47 -4.63
C GLN A 454 -8.47 2.75 -5.22
N GLU A 455 -9.34 2.56 -6.21
CA GLU A 455 -10.12 3.60 -6.87
C GLU A 455 -10.88 4.41 -5.80
N GLY A 456 -10.57 5.71 -5.71
CA GLY A 456 -11.15 6.62 -4.73
C GLY A 456 -10.27 6.97 -3.52
N GLN A 457 -9.26 6.17 -3.20
CA GLN A 457 -8.21 6.51 -2.22
C GLN A 457 -7.01 7.18 -2.92
N HIS A 458 -6.68 6.71 -4.13
CA HIS A 458 -5.57 7.20 -4.92
C HIS A 458 -6.08 7.88 -6.19
N THR A 459 -6.44 9.16 -6.11
CA THR A 459 -6.87 9.94 -7.28
C THR A 459 -5.69 10.18 -8.21
N ARG A 460 -5.92 10.02 -9.52
CA ARG A 460 -4.92 10.40 -10.52
C ARG A 460 -4.78 11.91 -10.53
N ASP A 461 -3.54 12.35 -10.61
CA ASP A 461 -3.20 13.76 -10.71
C ASP A 461 -3.14 14.18 -12.19
N ASP A 462 -4.31 14.38 -12.79
CA ASP A 462 -4.50 14.62 -14.22
C ASP A 462 -4.52 16.11 -14.61
N LYS A 463 -4.22 17.02 -13.68
CA LYS A 463 -4.26 18.49 -13.89
C LYS A 463 -3.48 18.94 -15.13
N THR A 464 -2.37 18.26 -15.43
CA THR A 464 -1.49 18.53 -16.58
C THR A 464 -1.84 17.75 -17.83
N TYR A 465 -2.71 16.75 -17.73
CA TYR A 465 -2.89 15.76 -18.79
C TYR A 465 -3.34 16.39 -20.11
N TYR A 466 -4.23 17.40 -20.06
CA TYR A 466 -4.72 18.10 -21.24
C TYR A 466 -3.94 19.39 -21.58
N SER A 467 -2.87 19.72 -20.84
CA SER A 467 -2.07 20.92 -21.11
C SER A 467 -1.40 20.81 -22.50
N PRO A 468 -1.56 21.80 -23.39
CA PRO A 468 -0.90 21.82 -24.69
C PRO A 468 0.63 21.71 -24.59
N GLU A 469 1.23 22.27 -23.55
CA GLU A 469 2.67 22.22 -23.26
C GLU A 469 3.10 20.78 -22.98
N VAL A 470 2.35 20.05 -22.16
CA VAL A 470 2.63 18.65 -21.82
C VAL A 470 2.43 17.74 -23.02
N VAL A 471 1.36 17.93 -23.79
CA VAL A 471 1.12 17.14 -25.02
C VAL A 471 2.23 17.38 -26.06
N LYS A 472 2.80 18.59 -26.14
CA LYS A 472 3.96 18.88 -27.02
C LYS A 472 5.21 18.08 -26.61
N LEU A 473 5.38 17.78 -25.32
CA LEU A 473 6.53 17.00 -24.84
C LEU A 473 6.57 15.58 -25.43
N ILE A 474 5.42 14.99 -25.78
CA ILE A 474 5.37 13.68 -26.45
C ILE A 474 6.18 13.70 -27.77
N ARG A 475 6.13 14.84 -28.49
CA ARG A 475 6.81 15.02 -29.77
C ARG A 475 8.20 15.64 -29.65
N ARG A 476 8.42 16.45 -28.60
CA ARG A 476 9.68 17.16 -28.34
C ARG A 476 10.05 16.95 -26.87
N PRO A 477 10.54 15.75 -26.53
CA PRO A 477 10.76 15.41 -25.15
C PRO A 477 11.97 16.15 -24.61
N LEU A 478 11.94 16.44 -23.32
CA LEU A 478 13.01 17.11 -22.62
C LEU A 478 13.67 16.14 -21.65
N GLY A 479 15.00 16.12 -21.71
CA GLY A 479 15.84 15.33 -20.83
C GLY A 479 15.82 13.82 -21.06
N GLY A 480 16.30 13.09 -20.05
CA GLY A 480 16.53 11.65 -20.08
C GLY A 480 17.49 11.25 -18.97
N LEU A 481 18.10 10.08 -19.09
CA LEU A 481 19.12 9.59 -18.15
C LEU A 481 20.26 10.58 -17.90
N THR A 482 20.80 11.17 -18.97
CA THR A 482 21.99 12.03 -18.92
C THR A 482 21.72 13.41 -18.32
N THR A 483 20.47 13.83 -18.25
CA THR A 483 20.07 15.14 -17.69
C THR A 483 19.20 14.98 -16.45
N LEU A 484 19.13 13.78 -15.88
CA LEU A 484 18.37 13.51 -14.66
C LEU A 484 19.08 14.19 -13.48
N ASN A 485 18.33 15.02 -12.75
CA ASN A 485 18.85 15.70 -11.58
C ASN A 485 18.02 15.30 -10.36
N TYR A 486 18.68 14.71 -9.36
CA TYR A 486 18.06 14.21 -8.15
C TYR A 486 19.07 14.11 -7.01
N THR A 487 18.57 14.10 -5.77
CA THR A 487 19.35 13.78 -4.57
C THR A 487 18.81 12.50 -3.94
N VAL A 488 19.70 11.60 -3.55
CA VAL A 488 19.33 10.43 -2.74
C VAL A 488 19.38 10.81 -1.27
N VAL A 489 18.21 10.86 -0.64
CA VAL A 489 18.05 11.18 0.79
C VAL A 489 18.50 10.01 1.66
N SER A 490 18.11 8.79 1.28
CA SER A 490 18.56 7.57 1.96
C SER A 490 18.39 6.34 1.07
N ARG A 491 19.17 5.30 1.36
CA ARG A 491 18.99 3.95 0.81
C ARG A 491 18.80 3.01 1.98
N ARG A 492 17.82 2.12 1.90
CA ARG A 492 17.52 1.14 2.95
C ARG A 492 17.30 -0.23 2.34
N VAL A 493 17.79 -1.26 3.03
CA VAL A 493 17.29 -2.62 2.78
C VAL A 493 16.05 -2.79 3.63
N ILE A 494 14.90 -2.91 2.97
CA ILE A 494 13.63 -3.23 3.61
C ILE A 494 13.29 -4.69 3.38
N THR A 495 12.44 -5.24 4.23
CA THR A 495 11.95 -6.61 4.09
C THR A 495 10.43 -6.60 4.14
N VAL A 496 9.78 -7.15 3.12
CA VAL A 496 8.32 -7.33 3.04
C VAL A 496 8.05 -8.83 3.01
N SER A 497 7.39 -9.34 4.05
CA SER A 497 7.10 -10.79 4.18
C SER A 497 8.33 -11.69 4.03
N GLY A 498 9.49 -11.25 4.55
CA GLY A 498 10.76 -11.98 4.46
C GLY A 498 11.57 -11.69 3.19
N ILE A 499 11.01 -10.99 2.21
CA ILE A 499 11.64 -10.72 0.91
C ILE A 499 12.33 -9.35 0.94
N PRO A 500 13.64 -9.27 0.65
CA PRO A 500 14.33 -8.00 0.67
C PRO A 500 14.07 -7.16 -0.59
N ALA A 501 14.05 -5.85 -0.39
CA ALA A 501 14.03 -4.87 -1.45
C ALA A 501 14.91 -3.67 -1.09
N VAL A 502 15.43 -3.00 -2.10
CA VAL A 502 16.18 -1.75 -1.92
C VAL A 502 15.20 -0.59 -2.02
N LEU A 503 14.94 0.07 -0.90
CA LEU A 503 14.18 1.32 -0.85
C LEU A 503 15.14 2.50 -1.04
N ILE A 504 14.88 3.32 -2.05
CA ILE A 504 15.68 4.50 -2.38
C ILE A 504 14.78 5.73 -2.23
N ASN A 505 15.00 6.51 -1.18
CA ASN A 505 14.29 7.77 -0.98
C ASN A 505 15.01 8.86 -1.78
N VAL A 506 14.30 9.50 -2.70
CA VAL A 506 14.87 10.52 -3.59
C VAL A 506 14.05 11.79 -3.63
N GLU A 507 14.76 12.90 -3.73
CA GLU A 507 14.22 14.21 -4.10
C GLU A 507 14.58 14.50 -5.55
N LEU A 508 13.58 14.77 -6.37
CA LEU A 508 13.77 15.14 -7.77
C LEU A 508 13.94 16.66 -7.89
N TYR A 509 14.91 17.10 -8.69
CA TYR A 509 15.08 18.51 -9.00
C TYR A 509 14.27 18.93 -10.22
N CYS A 510 13.87 20.19 -10.19
CA CYS A 510 12.79 20.69 -11.01
C CYS A 510 13.03 22.15 -11.40
N ASP A 511 13.45 22.37 -12.65
CA ASP A 511 13.74 23.70 -13.20
C ASP A 511 12.50 24.42 -13.78
N SER A 512 12.64 25.71 -14.07
CA SER A 512 11.57 26.59 -14.56
C SER A 512 11.06 26.26 -15.98
N LYS A 513 11.77 25.39 -16.73
CA LYS A 513 11.36 24.93 -18.07
C LYS A 513 10.67 23.57 -18.01
N ASN A 514 11.06 22.70 -17.09
CA ASN A 514 10.65 21.29 -17.00
C ASN A 514 9.48 21.02 -16.05
N CYS A 515 9.08 22.00 -15.22
CA CYS A 515 8.01 21.82 -14.23
C CYS A 515 7.01 22.98 -14.17
N LYS A 516 6.65 23.59 -15.30
CA LYS A 516 5.85 24.84 -15.30
C LYS A 516 4.51 24.77 -14.54
N LEU A 517 4.05 23.58 -14.16
CA LEU A 517 2.81 23.34 -13.42
C LEU A 517 3.14 22.65 -12.08
N LYS A 518 3.73 23.41 -11.16
CA LYS A 518 4.18 22.98 -9.82
C LYS A 518 3.05 22.79 -8.79
N ALA A 519 1.79 23.09 -9.13
CA ALA A 519 0.67 23.21 -8.18
C ALA A 519 -0.41 22.14 -8.34
#